data_AF-A0A6M8VGS0-F1
#
_entry.id   AF-A0A6M8VGS0-F1
#
_cell.length_a   1.000
_cell.length_b   1.000
_cell.length_c   1.000
_cell.angle_alpha   90.00
_cell.angle_beta   90.00
_cell.angle_gamma   90.00
#
_symmetry.space_group_name_H-M   'P 1'
#
loop_
_entity.id
_entity.type
_entity.pdbx_description
1 polymer ?
#
loop_
_entity_poly.entity_id
_entity_poly.type
_entity_poly.pdbx_seq_one_letter_code
_entity_poly.pdbx_strand_id
1 'polypeptide(L)'
;MNSKEETALSILSRYIRILTQENFKVSEPIKNEYSYQVFISKRNEKISLLVFFGKKGNKIVIQGNKDLKIYREVNDLIFGERLIREDKLDVEPAYPYIGT
;
A
#
# COMPACT_ATOMS: atom_id res chain seq x y z
N MET A 1 -7.15 -16.94 12.76
CA MET A 1 -6.38 -15.68 12.77
C MET A 1 -7.33 -14.53 12.45
N ASN A 2 -7.07 -13.30 12.92
CA ASN A 2 -7.99 -12.19 12.69
C ASN A 2 -8.00 -11.82 11.19
N SER A 3 -9.17 -11.77 10.57
CA SER A 3 -9.31 -11.50 9.12
C SER A 3 -8.61 -10.21 8.66
N LYS A 4 -8.53 -9.20 9.53
CA LYS A 4 -7.82 -7.93 9.25
C LYS A 4 -6.30 -8.07 9.26
N GLU A 5 -5.77 -8.95 10.08
CA GLU A 5 -4.35 -9.26 10.12
C GLU A 5 -3.93 -9.99 8.84
N GLU A 6 -4.69 -11.02 8.44
CA GLU A 6 -4.48 -11.73 7.16
C GLU A 6 -4.57 -10.79 5.96
N THR A 7 -5.55 -9.87 5.98
CA THR A 7 -5.69 -8.85 4.95
C THR A 7 -4.50 -7.89 4.94
N ALA A 8 -3.97 -7.48 6.11
CA ALA A 8 -2.77 -6.65 6.18
C ALA A 8 -1.56 -7.35 5.56
N LEU A 9 -1.38 -8.63 5.88
CA LEU A 9 -0.29 -9.43 5.32
C LEU A 9 -0.42 -9.56 3.80
N SER A 10 -1.64 -9.84 3.30
CA SER A 10 -1.90 -9.91 1.85
C SER A 10 -1.60 -8.59 1.13
N ILE A 11 -2.02 -7.45 1.72
CA ILE A 11 -1.70 -6.11 1.20
C ILE A 11 -0.18 -5.89 1.18
N LEU A 12 0.51 -6.24 2.27
CA LEU A 12 1.95 -6.09 2.35
C LEU A 12 2.66 -6.97 1.32
N SER A 13 2.31 -8.26 1.20
CA SER A 13 2.87 -9.19 0.21
C SER A 13 2.70 -8.70 -1.22
N ARG A 14 1.54 -8.10 -1.52
CA ARG A 14 1.31 -7.47 -2.82
C ARG A 14 2.29 -6.34 -3.10
N TYR A 15 2.50 -5.43 -2.15
CA TYR A 15 3.45 -4.33 -2.34
C TYR A 15 4.90 -4.80 -2.36
N ILE A 16 5.27 -5.82 -1.59
CA ILE A 16 6.60 -6.43 -1.67
C ILE A 16 6.87 -6.90 -3.10
N ARG A 17 5.90 -7.56 -3.75
CA ARG A 17 6.03 -8.02 -5.14
C ARG A 17 6.24 -6.86 -6.11
N ILE A 18 5.41 -5.82 -6.02
CA ILE A 18 5.52 -4.60 -6.87
C ILE A 18 6.89 -3.94 -6.68
N LEU A 19 7.29 -3.73 -5.42
CA LEU A 19 8.57 -3.09 -5.10
C LEU A 19 9.77 -3.90 -5.57
N THR A 20 9.68 -5.24 -5.50
CA THR A 20 10.76 -6.11 -5.99
C THR A 20 10.85 -6.06 -7.52
N GLN A 21 9.71 -5.97 -8.23
CA GLN A 21 9.68 -5.78 -9.68
C GLN A 21 10.30 -4.44 -10.10
N GLU A 22 10.17 -3.40 -9.26
CA GLU A 22 10.77 -2.07 -9.46
C GLU A 22 12.23 -1.95 -8.96
N ASN A 23 12.91 -3.08 -8.76
CA ASN A 23 14.31 -3.18 -8.33
C ASN A 23 14.61 -2.58 -6.94
N PHE A 24 13.64 -2.52 -6.04
CA PHE A 24 13.90 -2.22 -4.63
C PHE A 24 14.35 -3.48 -3.88
N LYS A 25 15.27 -3.32 -2.92
CA LYS A 25 15.56 -4.38 -1.95
C LYS A 25 14.55 -4.27 -0.82
N VAL A 26 13.83 -5.35 -0.54
CA VAL A 26 12.80 -5.40 0.50
C VAL A 26 13.18 -6.48 1.51
N SER A 27 13.12 -6.16 2.81
CA SER A 27 13.35 -7.14 3.87
C SER A 27 12.19 -8.13 3.98
N GLU A 28 12.40 -9.20 4.75
CA GLU A 28 11.30 -10.05 5.17
C GLU A 28 10.28 -9.26 6.02
N PRO A 29 8.98 -9.64 5.96
CA PRO A 29 7.95 -9.06 6.80
C PRO A 29 8.20 -9.31 8.29
N ILE A 30 8.16 -8.24 9.08
CA ILE A 30 8.22 -8.28 10.53
C ILE A 30 6.81 -8.03 11.06
N LYS A 31 6.31 -8.93 11.90
CA LYS A 31 5.04 -8.74 12.60
C LYS A 31 5.27 -7.98 13.91
N ASN A 32 4.57 -6.87 14.07
CA ASN A 32 4.43 -6.13 15.31
C ASN A 32 3.02 -6.34 15.91
N GLU A 33 2.76 -5.76 17.08
CA GLU A 33 1.49 -5.91 17.81
C GLU A 33 0.25 -5.57 16.96
N TYR A 34 0.32 -4.49 16.16
CA TYR A 34 -0.79 -3.99 15.33
C TYR A 34 -0.41 -3.69 13.88
N SER A 35 0.74 -4.17 13.41
CA SER A 35 1.18 -3.94 12.04
C SER A 35 2.07 -5.04 11.52
N TYR A 36 2.14 -5.15 10.19
CA TYR A 36 3.28 -5.76 9.52
C TYR A 36 4.17 -4.68 8.93
N GLN A 37 5.47 -4.91 8.95
CA GLN A 37 6.48 -3.96 8.51
C GLN A 37 7.49 -4.62 7.59
N VAL A 38 7.93 -3.90 6.56
CA VAL A 38 9.16 -4.20 5.81
C VAL A 38 10.04 -2.97 5.73
N PHE A 39 11.34 -3.22 5.58
CA PHE A 39 12.29 -2.19 5.21
C PHE A 39 12.53 -2.25 3.71
N ILE A 40 12.55 -1.07 3.09
CA ILE A 40 12.79 -0.90 1.66
C ILE A 40 14.07 -0.10 1.52
N SER A 41 15.01 -0.59 0.72
CA SER A 41 16.25 0.12 0.43
C SER A 41 16.59 0.12 -1.05
N LYS A 42 17.26 1.19 -1.47
CA LYS A 42 17.79 1.37 -2.82
C LYS A 42 19.04 2.22 -2.69
N ARG A 43 20.18 1.71 -3.20
CA ARG A 43 21.50 2.32 -2.99
C ARG A 43 21.76 2.52 -1.49
N ASN A 44 21.97 3.76 -1.04
CA ASN A 44 22.26 4.12 0.36
C ASN A 44 21.04 4.69 1.10
N GLU A 45 19.86 4.68 0.49
CA GLU A 45 18.62 5.18 1.11
C GLU A 45 17.78 4.02 1.66
N LYS A 46 17.09 4.26 2.78
CA LYS A 46 16.23 3.28 3.44
C LYS A 46 14.98 3.95 3.99
N ILE A 47 13.84 3.29 3.82
CA ILE A 47 12.55 3.65 4.40
C ILE A 47 11.86 2.38 4.92
N SER A 48 10.72 2.53 5.58
CA SER A 48 9.86 1.40 5.96
C SER A 48 8.44 1.57 5.45
N LEU A 49 7.82 0.44 5.13
CA LEU A 49 6.41 0.33 4.79
C LEU A 49 5.72 -0.46 5.89
N LEU A 50 4.65 0.10 6.44
CA LEU A 50 3.84 -0.50 7.48
C LEU A 50 2.42 -0.67 6.99
N VAL A 51 1.83 -1.82 7.30
CA VAL A 51 0.40 -2.08 7.12
C VAL A 51 -0.19 -2.37 8.49
N PHE A 52 -0.83 -1.37 9.07
CA PHE A 52 -1.55 -1.50 10.33
C PHE A 52 -2.85 -2.29 10.12
N PHE A 53 -3.26 -3.04 11.13
CA PHE A 53 -4.55 -3.73 11.19
C PHE A 53 -5.26 -3.38 12.50
N GLY A 54 -6.56 -3.10 12.42
CA GLY A 54 -7.36 -2.80 13.61
C GLY A 54 -8.85 -2.68 13.30
N LYS A 55 -9.61 -2.14 14.24
CA LYS A 55 -11.08 -2.05 14.17
C LYS A 55 -11.57 -1.32 12.90
N LYS A 56 -10.85 -0.30 12.46
CA LYS A 56 -11.19 0.53 11.28
C LYS A 56 -10.66 -0.06 9.95
N GLY A 57 -10.11 -1.27 9.95
CA GLY A 57 -9.52 -1.91 8.78
C GLY A 57 -8.00 -1.74 8.70
N ASN A 58 -7.47 -1.81 7.47
CA ASN A 58 -6.04 -1.75 7.22
C ASN A 58 -5.59 -0.36 6.81
N LYS A 59 -4.49 0.12 7.39
CA LYS A 59 -3.90 1.42 7.05
C LYS A 59 -2.46 1.23 6.61
N ILE A 60 -2.13 1.75 5.43
CA ILE A 60 -0.79 1.72 4.86
C ILE A 60 -0.07 3.01 5.25
N VAL A 61 1.18 2.92 5.70
CA VAL A 61 2.02 4.05 6.09
C VAL A 61 3.45 3.84 5.60
N ILE A 62 4.04 4.88 5.01
CA ILE A 62 5.46 4.92 4.69
C ILE A 62 6.16 5.81 5.74
N GLN A 63 7.21 5.29 6.37
CA GLN A 63 8.04 6.02 7.32
C GLN A 63 9.46 6.18 6.78
N GLY A 64 10.03 7.37 6.97
CA GLY A 64 11.37 7.72 6.49
C GLY A 64 11.48 9.20 6.15
N ASN A 65 12.65 9.61 5.67
CA ASN A 65 12.87 10.99 5.22
C ASN A 65 12.16 11.21 3.86
N LYS A 66 11.21 12.16 3.83
CA LYS A 66 10.37 12.49 2.67
C LYS A 66 11.12 13.17 1.54
N ASP A 67 12.28 13.77 1.84
CA ASP A 67 13.11 14.45 0.84
C ASP A 67 13.90 13.47 -0.02
N LEU A 68 14.04 12.22 0.45
CA LEU A 68 14.73 11.15 -0.28
C LEU A 68 13.95 10.71 -1.51
N LYS A 69 14.70 10.33 -2.56
CA LYS A 69 14.10 9.87 -3.81
C LYS A 69 13.31 8.58 -3.62
N ILE A 70 13.86 7.64 -2.85
CA ILE A 70 13.19 6.38 -2.52
C ILE A 70 11.79 6.59 -1.90
N TYR A 71 11.62 7.62 -1.07
CA TYR A 71 10.34 7.89 -0.42
C TYR A 71 9.29 8.27 -1.46
N ARG A 72 9.63 9.21 -2.35
CA ARG A 72 8.75 9.64 -3.45
C ARG A 72 8.41 8.48 -4.38
N GLU A 73 9.41 7.72 -4.83
CA GLU A 73 9.18 6.57 -5.72
C GLU A 73 8.22 5.54 -5.09
N VAL A 74 8.45 5.17 -3.82
CA VAL A 74 7.59 4.20 -3.12
C VAL A 74 6.20 4.77 -2.83
N ASN A 75 6.11 6.05 -2.49
CA ASN A 75 4.83 6.73 -2.30
C ASN A 75 3.97 6.70 -3.58
N ASP A 76 4.58 7.00 -4.72
CA ASP A 76 3.87 7.04 -6.00
C ASP A 76 3.44 5.63 -6.44
N LEU A 77 4.26 4.61 -6.20
CA LEU A 77 3.87 3.21 -6.47
C LEU A 77 2.70 2.74 -5.60
N ILE A 78 2.68 3.12 -4.33
CA ILE A 78 1.69 2.61 -3.36
C ILE A 78 0.39 3.42 -3.39
N PHE A 79 0.49 4.74 -3.46
CA PHE A 79 -0.65 5.65 -3.36
C PHE A 79 -1.05 6.22 -4.72
N GLY A 80 -0.14 6.31 -5.69
CA GLY A 80 -0.49 6.68 -7.07
C GLY A 80 -1.39 5.65 -7.74
N GLU A 81 -1.14 4.35 -7.55
CA GLU A 81 -2.07 3.29 -7.99
C GLU A 81 -3.45 3.41 -7.35
N ARG A 82 -3.52 3.95 -6.13
CA ARG A 82 -4.78 4.08 -5.40
C ARG A 82 -5.61 5.24 -5.94
N LEU A 83 -4.97 6.38 -6.23
CA LEU A 83 -5.58 7.52 -6.91
C LEU A 83 -6.14 7.10 -8.28
N ILE A 84 -5.38 6.32 -9.07
CA ILE A 84 -5.82 5.80 -10.38
C ILE A 84 -7.02 4.83 -10.27
N ARG A 85 -7.21 4.14 -9.14
CA ARG A 85 -8.37 3.27 -8.90
C ARG A 85 -9.60 4.04 -8.39
N GLU A 86 -9.40 5.12 -7.64
CA GLU A 86 -10.50 5.97 -7.18
C GLU A 86 -11.13 6.73 -8.37
N ASP A 87 -10.34 7.12 -9.39
CA ASP A 87 -10.84 7.67 -10.66
C ASP A 87 -11.58 6.66 -11.57
N LYS A 88 -11.61 5.36 -11.22
CA LYS A 88 -12.38 4.34 -11.96
C LYS A 88 -13.72 3.97 -11.30
N LEU A 89 -14.21 4.82 -10.40
CA LEU A 89 -15.54 4.71 -9.78
C LEU A 89 -16.46 5.87 -10.19
N ASP A 90 -16.50 6.17 -11.49
CA ASP A 90 -17.63 6.87 -12.11
C ASP A 90 -17.98 6.16 -13.43
N VAL A 91 -18.56 4.97 -13.30
CA VAL A 91 -19.45 4.46 -14.34
C VAL A 91 -20.84 4.75 -13.84
N GLU A 92 -21.47 5.71 -14.52
CA GLU A 92 -22.83 6.17 -14.32
C GLU A 92 -23.78 5.02 -13.95
N PRO A 93 -24.69 5.19 -12.98
CA PRO A 93 -25.79 4.26 -12.86
C PRO A 93 -26.65 4.39 -14.13
N ALA A 94 -26.51 3.44 -15.05
CA ALA A 94 -27.40 3.25 -16.19
C ALA A 94 -28.78 2.81 -15.69
N TYR A 95 -29.51 3.71 -15.03
CA TYR A 95 -30.95 3.60 -14.91
C TYR A 95 -31.55 4.18 -16.18
N PRO A 96 -32.33 3.42 -16.98
CA PRO A 96 -33.14 4.03 -18.00
C PRO A 96 -34.13 4.97 -17.32
N TYR A 97 -34.09 6.25 -17.70
CA TYR A 97 -35.11 7.22 -17.33
C TYR A 97 -36.44 6.78 -17.94
N ILE A 98 -37.30 6.14 -17.14
CA ILE A 98 -38.68 5.85 -17.51
C ILE A 98 -39.52 7.05 -17.06
N GLY A 99 -39.51 8.11 -17.86
CA GLY A 99 -40.48 9.20 -17.75
C GLY A 99 -41.70 8.86 -18.59
N THR A 100 -42.88 8.83 -17.96
CA THR A 100 -44.21 8.90 -18.59
C THR A 100 -44.62 10.35 -18.80
#